data_AF-A0A7S3K3V4-F1
#
_entry.id   AF-A0A7S3K3V4-F1
#
_cell.length_a   1.000
_cell.length_b   1.000
_cell.length_c   1.000
_cell.angle_alpha   90.00
_cell.angle_beta   90.00
_cell.angle_gamma   90.00
#
_symmetry.space_group_name_H-M   'P 1'
#
loop_
_entity.id
_entity.type
_entity.pdbx_description
1 polymer ?
#
loop_
_entity_poly.entity_id
_entity_poly.type
_entity_poly.pdbx_seq_one_letter_code
_entity_poly.pdbx_strand_id
1 'polypeptide(L)'
;MLQYFVSGIVFRNNVRVSLKRPMGLILEERDELGVKVVAIDPEGNSSGQDIFINDVLLAVNKNRCDKLPFEQVMDMISNQCTKNIELILERSGFEIRFPNGVGITAQSGDGFSELATKCRWPVQYSCDSGYCGTCEHPLRSAHNGDERYARLCIARVPRTAARLEVLPPSIGRNPTNMNQNNSPSGPRFV
;
A
#
# COMPACT_ATOMS: atom_id res chain seq x y z
N MET A 1 27.85 20.76 -19.84
CA MET A 1 27.05 20.54 -18.62
C MET A 1 25.73 19.90 -19.05
N LEU A 2 25.67 18.57 -19.10
CA LEU A 2 24.51 17.81 -19.58
C LEU A 2 23.54 17.59 -18.41
N GLN A 3 22.37 18.26 -18.46
CA GLN A 3 21.25 17.95 -17.59
C GLN A 3 20.60 16.65 -18.06
N TYR A 4 20.80 15.57 -17.31
CA TYR A 4 20.03 14.34 -17.49
C TYR A 4 18.65 14.54 -16.85
N PHE A 5 17.66 14.92 -17.66
CA PHE A 5 16.26 14.68 -17.32
C PHE A 5 16.00 13.20 -17.53
N VAL A 6 16.04 12.42 -16.44
CA VAL A 6 15.47 11.07 -16.45
C VAL A 6 13.97 11.25 -16.48
N SER A 7 13.38 11.23 -17.67
CA SER A 7 11.94 11.10 -17.85
C SER A 7 11.50 9.83 -17.12
N GLY A 8 10.88 10.02 -15.96
CA GLY A 8 10.30 8.95 -15.17
C GLY A 8 9.30 8.21 -16.05
N ILE A 9 9.54 6.93 -16.27
CA ILE A 9 8.58 6.03 -16.90
C ILE A 9 7.38 5.95 -15.95
N VAL A 10 6.36 6.77 -16.19
CA VAL A 10 5.08 6.65 -15.52
C VAL A 10 4.36 5.47 -16.17
N PHE A 11 4.44 4.30 -15.52
CA PHE A 11 3.60 3.16 -15.87
C PHE A 11 2.15 3.54 -15.58
N ARG A 12 1.41 3.98 -16.60
CA ARG A 12 -0.03 4.19 -16.52
C ARG A 12 -0.70 2.83 -16.68
N ASN A 13 -0.98 2.19 -15.56
CA ASN A 13 -1.71 0.92 -15.56
C ASN A 13 -3.18 1.21 -15.28
N ASN A 14 -4.04 0.80 -16.21
CA ASN A 14 -5.48 0.86 -16.02
C ASN A 14 -5.94 -0.39 -15.26
N VAL A 15 -6.58 -0.20 -14.13
CA VAL A 15 -7.12 -1.26 -13.29
C VAL A 15 -8.64 -1.26 -13.40
N ARG A 16 -9.21 -2.43 -13.66
CA ARG A 16 -10.66 -2.63 -13.76
C ARG A 16 -11.14 -3.43 -12.55
N VAL A 17 -12.10 -2.89 -11.83
CA VAL A 17 -12.67 -3.50 -10.62
C VAL A 17 -14.19 -3.47 -10.66
N SER A 18 -14.83 -4.44 -10.02
CA SER A 18 -16.28 -4.50 -9.89
C SER A 18 -16.65 -4.53 -8.41
N LEU A 19 -17.29 -3.46 -7.92
CA LEU A 19 -17.61 -3.30 -6.50
C LEU A 19 -19.11 -3.41 -6.24
N LYS A 20 -19.47 -4.04 -5.13
CA LYS A 20 -20.84 -3.97 -4.58
C LYS A 20 -21.02 -2.68 -3.78
N ARG A 21 -22.26 -2.22 -3.66
CA ARG A 21 -22.62 -1.18 -2.69
C ARG A 21 -22.72 -1.77 -1.27
N PRO A 22 -22.33 -1.03 -0.21
CA PRO A 22 -21.56 0.21 -0.26
C PRO A 22 -20.13 -0.04 -0.74
N MET A 23 -19.58 0.82 -1.59
CA MET A 23 -18.27 0.59 -2.22
C MET A 23 -17.10 0.67 -1.22
N GLY A 24 -17.24 1.43 -0.13
CA GLY A 24 -16.16 1.66 0.82
C GLY A 24 -15.04 2.59 0.30
N LEU A 25 -15.31 3.38 -0.75
CA LEU A 25 -14.36 4.34 -1.29
C LEU A 25 -14.72 5.75 -0.83
N ILE A 26 -13.70 6.51 -0.44
CA ILE A 26 -13.79 7.96 -0.27
C ILE A 26 -13.09 8.60 -1.47
N LEU A 27 -13.86 9.40 -2.19
CA LEU A 27 -13.45 10.02 -3.44
C LEU A 27 -13.37 11.54 -3.24
N GLU A 28 -12.36 12.17 -3.84
CA GLU A 28 -12.23 13.63 -3.87
C GLU A 28 -11.92 14.13 -5.28
N GLU A 29 -12.30 15.38 -5.53
CA GLU A 29 -11.90 16.11 -6.73
C GLU A 29 -10.37 16.26 -6.79
N ARG A 30 -9.84 16.23 -8.00
CA ARG A 30 -8.44 16.56 -8.26
C ARG A 30 -8.31 18.06 -8.58
N ASP A 31 -7.11 18.61 -8.41
CA ASP A 31 -6.83 20.02 -8.76
C ASP A 31 -7.12 20.31 -10.25
N GLU A 32 -6.94 19.29 -11.08
CA GLU A 32 -7.39 19.24 -12.47
C GLU A 32 -8.62 18.32 -12.53
N LEU A 33 -9.64 18.64 -13.34
CA LEU A 33 -10.90 17.89 -13.48
C LEU A 33 -10.76 16.37 -13.29
N GLY A 34 -11.80 15.76 -12.70
CA GLY A 34 -11.86 14.34 -12.40
C GLY A 34 -11.73 14.05 -10.92
N VAL A 35 -11.63 12.76 -10.58
CA VAL A 35 -11.81 12.27 -9.21
C VAL A 35 -10.72 11.25 -8.87
N LYS A 36 -10.23 11.27 -7.64
CA LYS A 36 -9.25 10.30 -7.12
C LYS A 36 -9.76 9.62 -5.85
N VAL A 37 -9.22 8.44 -5.56
CA VAL A 37 -9.42 7.75 -4.27
C VAL A 37 -8.51 8.37 -3.22
N VAL A 38 -9.07 8.88 -2.13
CA VAL A 38 -8.30 9.48 -1.03
C VAL A 38 -8.27 8.61 0.22
N ALA A 39 -9.25 7.73 0.37
CA ALA A 39 -9.27 6.75 1.43
C ALA A 39 -10.13 5.54 1.03
N ILE A 40 -9.80 4.41 1.63
CA ILE A 40 -10.53 3.16 1.51
C ILE A 40 -10.97 2.78 2.92
N ASP A 41 -12.24 2.47 3.07
CA ASP A 41 -12.78 1.92 4.31
C ASP A 41 -12.31 0.46 4.46
N PRO A 42 -11.54 0.11 5.50
CA PRO A 42 -11.07 -1.26 5.71
C PRO A 42 -12.21 -2.29 5.81
N GLU A 43 -13.41 -1.87 6.22
CA GLU A 43 -14.60 -2.73 6.34
C GLU A 43 -15.49 -2.72 5.08
N GLY A 44 -15.14 -1.89 4.09
CA GLY A 44 -15.90 -1.73 2.86
C GLY A 44 -15.57 -2.75 1.76
N ASN A 45 -16.42 -2.85 0.74
CA ASN A 45 -16.26 -3.80 -0.37
C ASN A 45 -15.02 -3.56 -1.27
N SER A 46 -14.35 -2.41 -1.12
CA SER A 46 -13.10 -2.10 -1.82
C SER A 46 -11.85 -2.57 -1.06
N SER A 47 -11.96 -2.88 0.22
CA SER A 47 -10.85 -3.45 0.99
C SER A 47 -10.44 -4.80 0.41
N GLY A 48 -9.13 -5.04 0.27
CA GLY A 48 -8.59 -6.25 -0.35
C GLY A 48 -8.74 -6.33 -1.87
N GLN A 49 -9.44 -5.41 -2.52
CA GLN A 49 -9.50 -5.32 -3.98
C GLN A 49 -8.22 -4.67 -4.54
N ASP A 50 -8.04 -4.74 -5.86
CA ASP A 50 -6.93 -4.07 -6.55
C ASP A 50 -7.19 -2.56 -6.72
N ILE A 51 -7.55 -1.88 -5.63
CA ILE A 51 -7.81 -0.44 -5.56
C ILE A 51 -6.89 0.16 -4.52
N PHE A 52 -6.22 1.25 -4.87
CA PHE A 52 -5.23 1.88 -4.03
C PHE A 52 -5.56 3.36 -3.84
N ILE A 53 -5.20 3.89 -2.67
CA ILE A 53 -5.23 5.33 -2.41
C ILE A 53 -4.33 6.04 -3.45
N ASN A 54 -4.82 7.19 -3.92
CA ASN A 54 -4.39 7.99 -5.08
C ASN A 54 -4.64 7.40 -6.47
N ASP A 55 -5.32 6.25 -6.61
CA ASP A 55 -5.83 5.83 -7.92
C ASP A 55 -6.83 6.88 -8.46
N VAL A 56 -6.74 7.19 -9.75
CA VAL A 56 -7.61 8.18 -10.43
C VAL A 56 -8.75 7.47 -11.14
N LEU A 57 -9.99 7.92 -10.94
CA LEU A 57 -11.15 7.34 -11.59
C LEU A 57 -11.27 7.80 -13.05
N LEU A 58 -11.12 6.86 -13.97
CA LEU A 58 -11.21 7.10 -15.41
C LEU A 58 -12.59 6.85 -15.99
N ALA A 59 -13.31 5.84 -15.49
CA ALA A 59 -14.64 5.50 -15.98
C ALA A 59 -15.50 4.77 -14.94
N VAL A 60 -16.81 4.92 -15.09
CA VAL A 60 -17.85 4.21 -14.32
C VAL A 60 -18.77 3.48 -15.31
N ASN A 61 -18.91 2.16 -15.19
CA ASN A 61 -19.76 1.33 -16.06
C ASN A 61 -19.57 1.65 -17.57
N LYS A 62 -18.30 1.74 -18.01
CA LYS A 62 -17.84 2.08 -19.38
C LYS A 62 -17.96 3.55 -19.78
N ASN A 63 -18.59 4.42 -18.99
CA ASN A 63 -18.67 5.85 -19.26
C ASN A 63 -17.43 6.56 -18.72
N ARG A 64 -16.66 7.20 -19.60
CA ARG A 64 -15.46 7.97 -19.23
C ARG A 64 -15.85 9.18 -18.37
N CYS A 65 -15.09 9.40 -17.31
CA CYS A 65 -15.35 10.43 -16.31
C CYS A 65 -14.10 11.22 -15.89
N ASP A 66 -12.94 10.94 -16.51
CA ASP A 66 -11.63 11.50 -16.16
C ASP A 66 -11.50 13.02 -16.32
N LYS A 67 -12.47 13.66 -16.97
CA LYS A 67 -12.50 15.11 -17.20
C LYS A 67 -13.81 15.76 -16.75
N LEU A 68 -14.61 15.04 -15.96
CA LEU A 68 -15.89 15.57 -15.48
C LEU A 68 -15.70 16.18 -14.09
N PRO A 69 -16.47 17.23 -13.74
CA PRO A 69 -16.53 17.76 -12.39
C PRO A 69 -16.97 16.69 -11.39
N PHE A 70 -16.51 16.81 -10.14
CA PHE A 70 -16.81 15.85 -9.08
C PHE A 70 -18.30 15.51 -8.96
N GLU A 71 -19.17 16.52 -8.98
CA GLU A 71 -20.63 16.37 -8.87
C GLU A 71 -21.19 15.44 -9.96
N GLN A 72 -20.79 15.63 -11.22
CA GLN A 72 -21.25 14.80 -12.34
C GLN A 72 -20.77 13.35 -12.22
N VAL A 73 -19.57 13.14 -11.67
CA VAL A 73 -19.04 11.79 -11.41
C VAL A 73 -19.86 11.10 -10.32
N MET A 74 -20.21 11.82 -9.25
CA MET A 74 -21.02 11.28 -8.17
C MET A 74 -22.45 10.98 -8.62
N ASP A 75 -23.02 11.81 -9.49
CA ASP A 75 -24.33 11.55 -10.12
C ASP A 75 -24.27 10.28 -10.98
N MET A 76 -23.22 10.11 -11.78
CA MET A 76 -23.03 8.90 -12.58
C MET A 76 -22.94 7.65 -11.72
N ILE A 77 -22.22 7.69 -10.60
CA ILE A 77 -22.11 6.57 -9.66
C ILE A 77 -23.47 6.28 -9.01
N SER A 78 -24.14 7.33 -8.55
CA SER A 78 -25.39 7.24 -7.78
C SER A 78 -26.54 6.70 -8.62
N ASN A 79 -26.63 7.12 -9.89
CA ASN A 79 -27.67 6.70 -10.84
C ASN A 79 -27.49 5.27 -11.37
N GLN A 80 -26.42 4.56 -11.00
CA GLN A 80 -26.29 3.15 -11.36
C GLN A 80 -27.26 2.27 -10.56
N CYS A 81 -28.23 1.68 -11.26
CA CYS A 81 -29.17 0.70 -10.69
C CYS A 81 -28.60 -0.73 -10.63
N THR A 82 -27.35 -0.93 -11.06
CA THR A 82 -26.73 -2.26 -11.08
C THR A 82 -26.24 -2.67 -9.70
N LYS A 83 -26.36 -3.97 -9.39
CA LYS A 83 -25.88 -4.55 -8.11
C LYS A 83 -24.38 -4.33 -7.89
N ASN A 84 -23.61 -4.35 -8.98
CA ASN A 84 -22.19 -4.05 -9.00
C ASN A 84 -21.92 -2.81 -9.86
N ILE A 85 -20.94 -2.02 -9.46
CA ILE A 85 -20.42 -0.87 -10.20
C ILE A 85 -19.02 -1.24 -10.71
N GLU A 86 -18.84 -1.17 -12.01
CA GLU A 86 -17.53 -1.32 -12.66
C GLU A 86 -16.81 0.03 -12.64
N LEU A 87 -15.61 0.04 -12.09
CA LEU A 87 -14.73 1.21 -12.09
C LEU A 87 -13.48 0.89 -12.90
N ILE A 88 -13.02 1.87 -13.69
CA ILE A 88 -11.71 1.85 -14.34
C ILE A 88 -10.87 2.94 -13.70
N LEU A 89 -9.73 2.56 -13.15
CA LEU A 89 -8.83 3.40 -12.37
C LEU A 89 -7.48 3.52 -13.09
N GLU A 90 -6.85 4.69 -13.08
CA GLU A 90 -5.46 4.90 -13.46
C GLU A 90 -4.60 4.86 -12.20
N ARG A 91 -3.57 4.02 -12.23
CA ARG A 91 -2.58 3.91 -11.16
C ARG A 91 -1.27 4.56 -11.60
N SER A 92 -0.67 5.36 -10.71
CA SER A 92 0.67 5.93 -10.90
C SER A 92 1.51 5.81 -9.62
N GLY A 93 2.59 5.03 -9.67
CA GLY A 93 3.55 4.89 -8.57
C GLY A 93 3.74 3.45 -8.12
N PHE A 94 4.44 3.30 -6.99
CA PHE A 94 4.69 2.01 -6.34
C PHE A 94 3.49 1.56 -5.54
N GLU A 95 3.14 0.28 -5.65
CA GLU A 95 2.02 -0.32 -4.92
C GLU A 95 2.44 -0.78 -3.53
N ILE A 96 1.78 -0.30 -2.48
CA ILE A 96 2.02 -0.77 -1.11
C ILE A 96 0.70 -1.24 -0.51
N ARG A 97 0.64 -2.50 -0.10
CA ARG A 97 -0.53 -3.06 0.59
C ARG A 97 -0.22 -3.31 2.06
N PHE A 98 -1.09 -2.84 2.95
CA PHE A 98 -0.99 -3.03 4.38
C PHE A 98 -1.80 -4.26 4.85
N PRO A 99 -1.51 -4.81 6.05
CA PRO A 99 -2.17 -6.03 6.54
C PRO A 99 -3.68 -5.92 6.69
N ASN A 100 -4.23 -4.72 6.83
CA ASN A 100 -5.67 -4.47 6.89
C ASN A 100 -6.36 -4.53 5.51
N GLY A 101 -5.64 -4.89 4.45
CA GLY A 101 -6.17 -5.01 3.09
C GLY A 101 -6.17 -3.71 2.29
N VAL A 102 -5.85 -2.57 2.92
CA VAL A 102 -5.81 -1.26 2.26
C VAL A 102 -4.51 -1.08 1.47
N GLY A 103 -4.64 -0.67 0.21
CA GLY A 103 -3.54 -0.33 -0.66
C GLY A 103 -3.34 1.19 -0.79
N ILE A 104 -2.09 1.62 -0.97
CA ILE A 104 -1.73 3.01 -1.30
C ILE A 104 -0.63 3.04 -2.36
N THR A 105 -0.73 4.00 -3.27
CA THR A 105 0.35 4.29 -4.22
C THR A 105 1.35 5.27 -3.59
N ALA A 106 2.63 5.02 -3.80
CA ALA A 106 3.72 5.81 -3.22
C ALA A 106 4.84 6.09 -4.23
N GLN A 107 5.71 7.04 -3.91
CA GLN A 107 6.94 7.31 -4.61
C GLN A 107 8.14 6.78 -3.84
N SER A 108 9.28 6.62 -4.51
CA SER A 108 10.50 6.22 -3.81
C SER A 108 10.93 7.34 -2.86
N GLY A 109 11.30 6.94 -1.64
CA GLY A 109 11.69 7.88 -0.59
C GLY A 109 10.55 8.29 0.34
N ASP A 110 9.29 8.01 -0.01
CA ASP A 110 8.15 8.26 0.87
C ASP A 110 8.31 7.51 2.21
N GLY A 111 7.86 8.13 3.30
CA GLY A 111 7.96 7.55 4.63
C GLY A 111 6.85 6.53 4.89
N PHE A 112 7.20 5.30 5.28
CA PHE A 112 6.20 4.26 5.57
C PHE A 112 5.24 4.65 6.70
N SER A 113 5.71 5.44 7.68
CA SER A 113 4.90 5.93 8.80
C SER A 113 3.71 6.77 8.34
N GLU A 114 3.91 7.67 7.38
CA GLU A 114 2.85 8.52 6.84
C GLU A 114 1.88 7.71 5.99
N LEU A 115 2.41 6.82 5.16
CA LEU A 115 1.60 5.92 4.32
C LEU A 115 0.73 4.99 5.17
N ALA A 116 1.28 4.42 6.24
CA ALA A 116 0.54 3.58 7.18
C ALA A 116 -0.60 4.37 7.85
N THR A 117 -0.34 5.62 8.24
CA THR A 117 -1.36 6.51 8.82
C THR A 117 -2.51 6.75 7.83
N LYS A 118 -2.21 7.06 6.57
CA LYS A 118 -3.21 7.22 5.50
C LYS A 118 -4.04 5.95 5.28
N CYS A 119 -3.40 4.78 5.40
CA CYS A 119 -4.05 3.48 5.31
C CYS A 119 -4.76 3.04 6.60
N ARG A 120 -4.80 3.88 7.65
CA ARG A 120 -5.34 3.54 8.98
C ARG A 120 -4.71 2.27 9.58
N TRP A 121 -3.43 2.03 9.25
CA TRP A 121 -2.65 0.95 9.83
C TRP A 121 -1.86 1.47 11.04
N PRO A 122 -2.13 0.97 12.26
CA PRO A 122 -1.43 1.44 13.45
C PRO A 122 0.02 0.96 13.43
N VAL A 123 0.95 1.90 13.26
CA VAL A 123 2.37 1.62 13.51
C VAL A 123 2.57 1.67 15.02
N GLN A 124 2.91 0.53 15.63
CA GLN A 124 3.21 0.49 17.06
C GLN A 124 4.65 0.95 17.32
N TYR A 125 4.79 2.01 18.12
CA TYR A 125 6.07 2.55 18.58
C TYR A 125 6.28 2.15 20.03
N SER A 126 6.57 0.88 20.31
CA SER A 126 6.82 0.42 21.68
C SER A 126 8.31 0.38 22.06
N CYS A 127 9.20 0.98 21.26
CA CYS A 127 10.63 0.93 21.50
C CYS A 127 11.21 2.28 21.92
N ASP A 128 11.17 2.58 23.22
CA ASP A 128 11.96 3.67 23.81
C ASP A 128 13.47 3.45 23.61
N SER A 129 13.89 2.19 23.43
CA SER A 129 15.28 1.79 23.27
C SER A 129 15.74 1.62 21.82
N GLY A 130 14.83 1.59 20.83
CA GLY A 130 15.20 1.39 19.42
C GLY A 130 15.71 0.00 19.03
N TYR A 131 15.76 -0.99 19.94
CA TYR A 131 16.41 -2.29 19.72
C TYR A 131 15.52 -3.55 19.85
N CYS A 132 14.23 -3.46 20.18
CA CYS A 132 13.45 -4.65 20.54
C CYS A 132 12.96 -5.53 19.38
N GLY A 133 13.14 -5.13 18.11
CA GLY A 133 12.68 -5.89 16.93
C GLY A 133 11.16 -6.09 16.82
N THR A 134 10.40 -5.74 17.85
CA THR A 134 8.94 -5.96 17.94
C THR A 134 8.14 -5.10 16.96
N CYS A 135 8.73 -4.00 16.51
CA CYS A 135 8.14 -3.08 15.53
C CYS A 135 8.65 -3.31 14.09
N GLU A 136 9.41 -4.38 13.85
CA GLU A 136 9.85 -4.74 12.51
C GLU A 136 8.72 -5.46 11.76
N HIS A 137 8.44 -4.96 10.56
CA HIS A 137 7.52 -5.57 9.63
C HIS A 137 8.30 -6.25 8.50
N PRO A 138 7.97 -7.50 8.15
CA PRO A 138 8.42 -8.06 6.89
C PRO A 138 7.78 -7.27 5.74
N LEU A 139 8.61 -6.80 4.83
CA LEU A 139 8.24 -6.25 3.55
C LEU A 139 8.51 -7.32 2.50
N ARG A 140 7.45 -7.83 1.88
CA ARG A 140 7.54 -8.81 0.81
C ARG A 140 7.44 -8.11 -0.55
N SER A 141 8.44 -8.32 -1.40
CA SER A 141 8.41 -7.90 -2.80
C SER A 141 7.53 -8.85 -3.60
N ALA A 142 6.52 -8.33 -4.28
CA ALA A 142 5.65 -9.16 -5.11
C ALA A 142 6.36 -9.69 -6.37
N HIS A 143 7.48 -9.07 -6.77
CA HIS A 143 8.18 -9.43 -8.01
C HIS A 143 8.98 -10.73 -7.88
N ASN A 144 9.68 -10.90 -6.75
CA ASN A 144 10.61 -12.01 -6.53
C ASN A 144 10.35 -12.77 -5.22
N GLY A 145 9.39 -12.34 -4.41
CA GLY A 145 9.09 -12.95 -3.12
C GLY A 145 10.11 -12.63 -2.02
N ASP A 146 11.12 -11.80 -2.30
CA ASP A 146 12.13 -11.43 -1.31
C ASP A 146 11.48 -10.72 -0.13
N GLU A 147 11.86 -11.15 1.07
CA GLU A 147 11.44 -10.51 2.31
C GLU A 147 12.60 -9.73 2.92
N ARG A 148 12.30 -8.50 3.33
CA ARG A 148 13.22 -7.66 4.10
C ARG A 148 12.49 -7.09 5.29
N TYR A 149 13.16 -7.02 6.43
CA TYR A 149 12.57 -6.44 7.63
C TYR A 149 12.80 -4.94 7.66
N ALA A 150 11.76 -4.18 7.97
CA ALA A 150 11.83 -2.74 8.07
C ALA A 150 11.00 -2.24 9.24
N ARG A 151 11.53 -1.21 9.91
CA ARG A 151 10.79 -0.44 10.92
C ARG A 151 10.00 0.65 10.21
N LEU A 152 8.68 0.47 10.08
CA LEU A 152 7.82 1.40 9.32
C LEU A 152 7.90 2.85 9.83
N CYS A 153 8.24 3.06 11.10
CA CYS A 153 8.40 4.38 11.71
C CYS A 153 9.52 5.24 11.09
N ILE A 154 10.59 4.61 10.58
CA ILE A 154 11.78 5.30 10.05
C ILE A 154 12.12 4.87 8.62
N ALA A 155 11.58 3.75 8.16
CA ALA A 155 11.84 3.22 6.84
C ALA A 155 11.20 4.09 5.75
N ARG A 156 11.82 4.03 4.57
CA ARG A 156 11.36 4.71 3.36
C ARG A 156 11.13 3.72 2.23
N VAL A 157 10.24 4.07 1.30
CA VAL A 157 9.94 3.27 0.12
C VAL A 157 11.19 3.12 -0.75
N PRO A 158 11.66 1.90 -1.03
CA PRO A 158 12.87 1.66 -1.80
C PRO A 158 12.69 2.03 -3.29
N ARG A 159 13.79 2.32 -3.99
CA ARG A 159 13.77 2.72 -5.41
C ARG A 159 13.40 1.60 -6.38
N THR A 160 13.54 0.35 -5.97
CA THR A 160 13.51 -0.81 -6.88
C THR A 160 12.21 -1.60 -6.80
N ALA A 161 11.26 -1.22 -5.95
CA ALA A 161 10.11 -2.09 -5.66
C ALA A 161 8.83 -1.61 -6.34
N ALA A 162 8.44 -2.23 -7.46
CA ALA A 162 7.18 -1.95 -8.15
C ALA A 162 5.94 -2.16 -7.26
N ARG A 163 5.97 -3.22 -6.43
CA ARG A 163 4.90 -3.61 -5.51
C ARG A 163 5.46 -4.26 -4.24
N LEU A 164 4.97 -3.82 -3.09
CA LEU A 164 5.34 -4.27 -1.76
C LEU A 164 4.11 -4.64 -0.93
N GLU A 165 4.22 -5.73 -0.20
CA GLU A 165 3.25 -6.13 0.82
C GLU A 165 3.89 -5.99 2.20
N VAL A 166 3.27 -5.19 3.05
CA VAL A 166 3.62 -5.08 4.46
C VAL A 166 2.91 -6.21 5.18
N LEU A 167 3.66 -7.09 5.83
CA LEU A 167 3.11 -8.17 6.63
C LEU A 167 2.95 -7.73 8.09
N PRO A 168 2.07 -8.39 8.88
CA PRO A 168 1.99 -8.18 10.32
C PRO A 168 3.39 -8.33 10.97
N PRO A 169 3.65 -7.63 12.07
CA PRO A 169 4.91 -7.79 12.78
C PRO A 169 5.02 -9.24 13.22
N SER A 170 6.23 -9.80 13.21
CA SER A 170 6.48 -11.14 13.70
C SER A 170 6.30 -11.19 15.22
N ILE A 171 5.08 -11.41 15.69
CA ILE A 171 4.77 -11.70 17.09
C ILE A 171 5.34 -13.11 17.35
N GLY A 172 6.59 -13.20 17.84
CA GLY A 172 7.17 -14.51 18.16
C GLY A 172 8.68 -14.67 18.20
N ARG A 173 9.50 -13.66 17.93
CA ARG A 173 10.92 -13.76 18.32
C ARG A 173 11.07 -13.35 19.78
N ASN A 174 10.77 -14.29 20.67
CA ASN A 174 11.24 -14.21 22.05
C ASN A 174 12.78 -14.12 21.99
N PRO A 175 13.44 -13.07 22.50
CA PRO A 175 14.91 -12.95 22.46
C PRO A 175 15.62 -14.00 23.33
N THR A 176 14.88 -14.92 23.96
CA THR A 176 15.40 -15.97 24.85
C THR A 176 15.90 -17.24 24.17
N ASN A 177 15.96 -17.32 22.84
CA ASN A 177 16.49 -18.51 22.14
C ASN A 177 17.72 -18.25 21.27
N MET A 178 18.58 -17.31 21.67
CA MET A 178 19.96 -17.22 21.16
C MET A 178 21.00 -17.81 22.12
N ASN A 179 20.60 -18.52 23.17
CA ASN A 179 21.57 -19.11 24.08
C ASN A 179 21.08 -20.44 24.67
N GLN A 180 21.20 -21.52 23.90
CA GLN A 180 21.51 -22.87 24.40
C GLN A 180 21.59 -23.83 23.20
N ASN A 181 22.59 -24.71 23.23
CA ASN A 181 22.86 -25.82 22.31
C ASN A 181 23.76 -25.48 21.11
N ASN A 182 25.05 -25.29 21.42
CA ASN A 182 26.10 -26.11 20.81
C ASN A 182 27.36 -26.05 21.69
N SER A 183 27.32 -26.76 22.81
CA SER A 183 28.54 -27.30 23.42
C SER A 183 28.63 -28.77 23.01
N PRO A 184 29.56 -29.17 22.12
CA PRO A 184 30.08 -30.52 22.13
C PRO A 184 31.09 -30.60 23.27
N SER A 185 30.67 -31.21 24.37
CA SER A 185 31.54 -31.79 25.38
C SER A 185 32.46 -32.86 24.75
N GLY A 186 33.78 -32.64 24.76
CA GLY A 186 34.79 -33.64 24.40
C GLY A 186 36.22 -33.11 24.60
N PRO A 187 37.21 -33.94 25.02
CA PRO A 187 38.29 -33.50 25.91
C PRO A 187 39.59 -33.01 25.23
N ARG A 188 40.33 -32.25 26.05
CA ARG A 188 41.76 -31.87 26.06
C ARG A 188 42.70 -32.59 25.08
N PHE A 189 43.69 -31.86 24.56
CA PHE A 189 45.12 -32.19 24.76
C PHE A 189 45.96 -30.88 24.81
N VAL A 190 47.08 -31.01 25.53
CA VAL A 190 48.04 -30.02 26.09
C VAL A 190 48.35 -28.81 25.21
#